data_AF-J9FRI6-F1
#
_entry.id   AF-J9FRI6-F1
#
_cell.length_a   1.000
_cell.length_b   1.000
_cell.length_c   1.000
_cell.angle_alpha   90.00
_cell.angle_beta   90.00
_cell.angle_gamma   90.00
#
_symmetry.space_group_name_H-M   'P 1'
#
loop_
_entity.id
_entity.type
_entity.pdbx_description
1 polymer ?
#
loop_
_entity_poly.entity_id
_entity_poly.type
_entity_poly.pdbx_seq_one_letter_code
_entity_poly.pdbx_strand_id
1 'polypeptide(L)' 'ADLVGQENGESGRQVQRYVRLNYLQPELQEMVDDDKIGLTTGVDLSYMAPESQALLVSVVQE' A
#
# COMPACT_ATOMS: atom_id res chain seq x y z
N ALA A 1 -4.05 -14.16 7.68
CA ALA A 1 -4.86 -12.93 7.70
C ALA A 1 -6.08 -13.10 8.59
N ASP A 2 -6.83 -14.20 8.46
CA ASP A 2 -8.12 -14.35 9.15
C ASP A 2 -8.03 -14.44 10.68
N LEU A 3 -7.01 -15.12 11.24
CA LEU A 3 -6.79 -15.16 12.70
C LEU A 3 -6.46 -13.77 13.28
N VAL A 4 -5.51 -13.06 12.66
CA VAL A 4 -5.08 -11.70 13.06
C VAL A 4 -6.23 -10.69 12.91
N GLY A 5 -7.06 -10.83 11.87
CA GLY A 5 -8.22 -9.99 11.66
C GLY A 5 -9.28 -10.19 12.74
N GLN A 6 -9.63 -11.45 13.04
CA GLN A 6 -10.61 -11.78 14.07
C GLN A 6 -10.23 -11.26 15.46
N GLU A 7 -8.95 -11.34 15.84
CA GLU A 7 -8.45 -10.83 17.13
C GLU A 7 -8.54 -9.29 17.24
N ASN A 8 -8.52 -8.57 16.12
CA ASN A 8 -8.57 -7.11 16.07
C ASN A 8 -9.93 -6.55 15.62
N GLY A 9 -10.95 -7.40 15.43
CA GLY A 9 -12.25 -7.00 14.90
C GLY A 9 -12.22 -6.55 13.43
N GLU A 10 -11.13 -6.84 12.72
CA GLU A 10 -10.96 -6.54 11.31
C GLU A 10 -11.29 -7.74 10.43
N SER A 11 -11.88 -7.49 9.26
CA SER A 11 -12.03 -8.55 8.27
C SER A 11 -10.65 -9.02 7.78
N GLY A 12 -10.49 -10.30 7.45
CA GLY A 12 -9.26 -10.81 6.83
C GLY A 12 -8.87 -10.04 5.56
N ARG A 13 -9.85 -9.44 4.86
CA ARG A 13 -9.64 -8.55 3.71
C ARG A 13 -8.93 -7.24 4.10
N GLN A 14 -9.24 -6.67 5.26
CA GLN A 14 -8.59 -5.45 5.75
C GLN A 14 -7.13 -5.74 6.12
N VAL A 15 -6.87 -6.85 6.81
CA VAL A 15 -5.50 -7.31 7.12
C VAL A 15 -4.68 -7.51 5.84
N GLN A 16 -5.27 -8.13 4.81
CA GLN A 16 -4.59 -8.32 3.51
C GLN A 16 -4.24 -6.99 2.82
N ARG A 17 -5.08 -5.96 2.97
CA ARG A 17 -4.80 -4.62 2.44
C ARG A 17 -3.58 -4.00 3.11
N TYR A 18 -3.46 -4.10 4.42
CA TYR A 18 -2.26 -3.63 5.13
C TYR A 18 -1.01 -4.43 4.74
N VAL A 19 -1.12 -5.75 4.62
CA VAL A 19 -0.01 -6.60 4.14
C VAL A 19 0.44 -6.15 2.75
N ARG A 20 -0.50 -5.75 1.89
CA ARG A 20 -0.20 -5.31 0.53
C ARG A 20 0.69 -4.08 0.46
N LEU A 21 0.61 -3.16 1.41
CA LEU A 21 1.46 -1.96 1.41
C LEU A 21 2.96 -2.29 1.50
N ASN A 22 3.35 -3.46 2.02
CA ASN A 22 4.75 -3.90 2.04
C ASN A 22 5.36 -4.15 0.64
N TYR A 23 4.55 -4.11 -0.42
CA TYR A 23 5.01 -4.26 -1.81
C TYR A 23 5.12 -2.92 -2.54
N LEU A 24 4.97 -1.80 -1.83
CA LEU A 24 5.21 -0.48 -2.36
C LEU A 24 6.71 -0.16 -2.39
N GLN A 25 7.11 0.66 -3.35
CA GLN A 25 8.38 1.38 -3.26
C GLN A 25 8.37 2.28 -2.01
N PRO A 26 9.51 2.48 -1.33
CA PRO A 26 9.59 3.23 -0.08
C PRO A 26 8.96 4.63 -0.15
N GLU A 27 9.14 5.34 -1.28
CA GLU A 27 8.61 6.69 -1.48
C GLU A 27 7.08 6.68 -1.58
N LEU A 28 6.49 5.68 -2.23
CA LEU A 28 5.03 5.53 -2.30
C LEU A 28 4.45 5.13 -0.94
N GLN A 29 5.18 4.34 -0.17
CA GLN A 29 4.79 3.98 1.19
C GLN A 29 4.79 5.21 2.10
N GLU A 30 5.83 6.05 2.04
CA GLU A 30 5.89 7.33 2.75
C GLU A 30 4.74 8.25 2.36
N MET A 31 4.34 8.28 1.08
CA MET A 31 3.17 9.04 0.66
C MET A 31 1.84 8.52 1.25
N VAL A 32 1.72 7.22 1.54
CA VAL A 32 0.57 6.67 2.28
C VAL A 32 0.63 7.09 3.74
N ASP A 33 1.80 6.97 4.37
CA ASP A 33 2.02 7.29 5.78
C ASP A 33 1.82 8.79 6.08
N ASP A 34 2.18 9.65 5.13
CA ASP A 34 1.96 11.10 5.16
C ASP A 34 0.52 11.53 4.81
N ASP A 35 -0.40 10.58 4.60
CA ASP A 35 -1.78 10.82 4.10
C ASP A 35 -1.84 11.58 2.75
N LYS A 36 -0.74 11.63 1.98
CA LYS A 36 -0.70 12.24 0.64
C LYS A 36 -1.48 11.39 -0.38
N ILE A 37 -1.51 10.07 -0.18
CA ILE A 37 -2.37 9.15 -0.91
C ILE A 37 -3.10 8.22 0.05
N GLY A 38 -4.38 7.93 -0.24
CA GLY A 38 -5.18 7.07 0.63
C GLY A 38 -4.79 5.59 0.55
N LEU A 39 -5.10 4.83 1.61
CA LEU A 39 -4.86 3.39 1.73
C LEU A 39 -5.29 2.59 0.49
N THR A 40 -6.47 2.87 -0.06
CA THR A 40 -6.98 2.14 -1.24
C THR A 40 -6.08 2.34 -2.46
N THR A 41 -5.63 3.58 -2.69
CA THR A 41 -4.67 3.89 -3.76
C THR A 41 -3.34 3.20 -3.52
N GLY A 42 -2.81 3.23 -2.30
CA GLY A 42 -1.59 2.51 -1.95
C GLY A 42 -1.70 1.00 -2.21
N VAL A 43 -2.86 0.39 -1.88
CA VAL A 43 -3.11 -1.02 -2.21
C VAL A 43 -3.12 -1.24 -3.72
N ASP A 44 -3.81 -0.42 -4.50
CA ASP A 44 -3.85 -0.58 -5.97
C ASP A 44 -2.46 -0.45 -6.59
N LEU A 45 -1.65 0.51 -6.14
CA LEU A 45 -0.26 0.70 -6.56
C LEU A 45 0.62 -0.51 -6.19
N SER A 46 0.35 -1.18 -5.07
CA SER A 46 1.11 -2.39 -4.67
C SER A 46 0.93 -3.60 -5.60
N TYR A 47 -0.06 -3.57 -6.51
CA TYR A 47 -0.22 -4.58 -7.56
C TYR A 47 0.62 -4.26 -8.82
N MET A 48 1.19 -3.07 -8.93
CA MET A 48 2.03 -2.68 -10.06
C MET A 48 3.42 -3.32 -9.97
N ALA A 49 4.02 -3.57 -11.14
CA ALA A 49 5.40 -4.02 -11.22
C ALA A 49 6.35 -2.97 -10.61
N PRO A 50 7.46 -3.38 -9.95
CA PRO A 50 8.39 -2.46 -9.30
C PRO A 50 8.90 -1.34 -10.20
N GLU A 51 9.12 -1.62 -11.49
CA GLU A 51 9.59 -0.65 -12.49
C GLU A 51 8.53 0.41 -12.81
N SER A 52 7.25 0.00 -12.83
CA SER A 52 6.13 0.94 -13.04
C SER A 52 5.93 1.83 -11.83
N GLN A 53 6.11 1.29 -10.62
CA GLN A 53 6.12 2.10 -9.40
C GLN A 53 7.29 3.10 -9.39
N ALA A 54 8.49 2.67 -9.77
CA ALA A 54 9.66 3.56 -9.86
C ALA A 54 9.46 4.69 -10.88
N LEU A 55 8.87 4.38 -12.04
CA LEU A 55 8.49 5.40 -13.02
C LEU A 55 7.48 6.40 -12.43
N LEU A 56 6.45 5.91 -11.75
CA LEU A 56 5.47 6.78 -11.10
C LEU A 56 6.12 7.70 -10.07
N VAL A 57 7.01 7.18 -9.21
CA VAL A 57 7.77 7.96 -8.24
C VAL A 57 8.53 9.10 -8.92
N SER A 58 9.20 8.81 -10.03
CA SER A 58 9.96 9.83 -10.77
C SER A 58 9.08 10.96 -11.32
N VAL A 59 7.82 10.65 -11.67
CA VAL A 59 6.87 11.63 -12.22
C VAL A 59 6.20 12.47 -11.12
N VAL A 60 5.95 11.91 -9.94
CA VAL A 60 5.27 12.64 -8.85
C VAL A 60 6.21 13.49 -8.00
N GLN A 61 7.52 13.30 -8.13
CA GLN A 61 8.55 14.07 -7.43
C GLN A 61 9.17 15.19 -8.29
N GLU A 62 8.76 15.32 -9.55
CA GLU A 62 9.12 16.42 -10.46
C GLU A 62 8.18 17.63 -10.26
#